data_AF-A0A5E7I207-F1
#
_entry.id   AF-A0A5E7I207-F1
#
_cell.length_a   1.000
_cell.length_b   1.000
_cell.length_c   1.000
_cell.angle_alpha   90.00
_cell.angle_beta   90.00
_cell.angle_gamma   90.00
#
_symmetry.space_group_name_H-M   'P 1'
#
loop_
_entity.id
_entity.type
_entity.pdbx_description
1 polymer ?
#
loop_
_entity_poly.entity_id
_entity_poly.type
_entity_poly.pdbx_seq_one_letter_code
_entity_poly.pdbx_strand_id
1 'polypeptide(L)'
;MNDSKRIQFYVSKTKTDGESGSVISVFVCGKNESQWCWAPVEFVVQLINQGVLFNAFFKVGAGEYQVGSRIEAHEFALRTDTLESLPTATV
;
A
#
# COMPACT_ATOMS: atom_id res chain seq x y z
N MET A 1 22.96 -11.87 -14.54
CA MET A 1 22.48 -10.77 -13.69
C MET A 1 21.25 -11.28 -12.97
N ASN A 2 21.38 -11.70 -11.71
CA ASN A 2 20.23 -12.08 -10.91
C ASN A 2 19.47 -10.80 -10.59
N ASP A 3 18.39 -10.57 -11.34
CA ASP A 3 17.34 -9.65 -10.97
C ASP A 3 16.74 -10.20 -9.67
N SER A 4 17.38 -9.86 -8.54
CA SER A 4 16.85 -10.09 -7.20
C SER A 4 15.52 -9.37 -7.18
N LYS A 5 14.44 -10.07 -7.55
CA LYS A 5 13.07 -9.58 -7.61
C LYS A 5 12.84 -8.78 -6.34
N ARG A 6 12.91 -7.45 -6.45
CA ARG A 6 12.76 -6.57 -5.30
C ARG A 6 11.44 -6.94 -4.64
N ILE A 7 11.48 -7.21 -3.33
CA ILE A 7 10.30 -7.59 -2.58
C ILE A 7 9.28 -6.46 -2.75
N GLN A 8 8.11 -6.80 -3.26
CA GLN A 8 7.01 -5.87 -3.49
C GLN A 8 5.75 -6.34 -2.77
N PHE A 9 5.03 -5.37 -2.23
CA PHE A 9 3.75 -5.51 -1.58
C PHE A 9 2.73 -4.61 -2.26
N TYR A 10 1.47 -4.96 -2.07
CA TYR A 10 0.33 -4.29 -2.67
C TYR A 10 -0.60 -3.78 -1.58
N VAL A 11 -1.13 -2.57 -1.73
CA VAL A 11 -2.12 -1.98 -0.82
C VAL A 11 -3.45 -1.88 -1.53
N SER A 12 -4.50 -2.46 -0.95
CA SER A 12 -5.85 -2.40 -1.52
C SER A 12 -6.81 -1.48 -0.76
N LYS A 13 -6.58 -1.29 0.54
CA LYS A 13 -7.44 -0.49 1.40
C LYS A 13 -6.64 0.31 2.41
N THR A 14 -7.21 1.41 2.86
CA THR A 14 -6.72 2.20 3.98
C THR A 14 -7.74 2.16 5.11
N LYS A 15 -7.25 2.24 6.35
CA LYS A 15 -8.06 2.55 7.52
C LYS A 15 -7.59 3.90 8.02
N THR A 16 -8.53 4.81 8.22
CA THR A 16 -8.29 6.17 8.71
C THR A 16 -8.74 6.32 10.15
N ASP A 17 -8.10 7.23 10.86
CA ASP A 17 -8.59 7.77 12.11
C ASP A 17 -9.82 8.65 11.86
N GLY A 18 -10.84 8.51 12.70
CA GLY A 18 -12.14 9.17 12.50
C GLY A 18 -12.14 10.67 12.82
N GLU A 19 -11.20 11.13 13.64
CA GLU A 19 -11.11 12.54 14.04
C GLU A 19 -10.20 13.34 13.10
N SER A 20 -9.00 12.82 12.81
CA SER A 20 -8.00 13.51 12.00
C SER A 20 -8.09 13.21 10.50
N GLY A 21 -8.79 12.14 10.10
CA GLY A 21 -8.78 11.64 8.72
C GLY A 21 -7.45 11.01 8.29
N SER A 22 -6.49 10.90 9.20
CA SER A 22 -5.16 10.36 8.90
C SER A 22 -5.22 8.85 8.66
N VAL A 23 -4.44 8.33 7.71
CA VAL A 23 -4.31 6.88 7.52
C VAL A 23 -3.52 6.29 8.67
N ILE A 24 -4.09 5.31 9.38
CA ILE A 24 -3.46 4.64 10.53
C ILE A 24 -3.00 3.21 10.20
N SER A 25 -3.65 2.56 9.24
CA SER A 25 -3.21 1.25 8.74
C SER A 25 -3.64 1.02 7.29
N VAL A 26 -2.96 0.09 6.63
CA VAL A 26 -3.22 -0.29 5.24
C VAL A 26 -3.38 -1.80 5.12
N PHE A 27 -4.27 -2.22 4.22
CA PHE A 27 -4.52 -3.63 3.92
C PHE A 27 -3.57 -4.09 2.82
N VAL A 28 -2.58 -4.89 3.21
CA VAL A 28 -1.43 -5.26 2.39
C VAL A 28 -1.41 -6.74 2.05
N CYS A 29 -0.88 -7.09 0.87
CA CYS A 29 -0.51 -8.46 0.51
C CYS A 29 0.81 -8.51 -0.26
N GLY A 30 1.44 -9.68 -0.25
CA GLY A 30 2.62 -9.97 -1.09
C GLY A 30 2.22 -10.39 -2.51
N LYS A 31 3.24 -10.62 -3.35
CA LYS A 31 3.11 -10.91 -4.78
C LYS A 31 2.15 -12.06 -5.19
N ASN A 32 1.81 -12.96 -4.28
CA ASN A 32 0.94 -14.10 -4.57
C ASN A 32 -0.49 -13.93 -4.08
N GLU A 33 -0.83 -12.77 -3.49
CA GLU A 33 -2.17 -12.45 -2.96
C GLU A 33 -2.74 -13.46 -1.96
N SER A 34 -1.92 -14.42 -1.52
CA SER A 34 -2.37 -15.61 -0.77
C SER A 34 -2.69 -15.27 0.68
N GLN A 35 -2.14 -14.16 1.17
CA GLN A 35 -2.36 -13.68 2.52
C GLN A 35 -2.44 -12.15 2.50
N TRP A 36 -3.49 -11.66 3.14
CA TRP A 36 -3.74 -10.24 3.33
C TRP A 36 -3.76 -9.93 4.81
N CYS A 37 -3.15 -8.82 5.21
CA CYS A 37 -3.18 -8.37 6.59
C CYS A 37 -3.29 -6.85 6.68
N TRP A 38 -3.75 -6.36 7.83
CA TRP A 38 -3.66 -4.95 8.18
C TRP A 38 -2.29 -4.67 8.76
N ALA A 39 -1.56 -3.74 8.14
CA ALA A 39 -0.27 -3.26 8.60
C ALA A 39 -0.37 -1.81 9.08
N PRO A 40 0.16 -1.46 10.26
CA PRO A 40 0.26 -0.06 10.70
C PRO A 40 1.05 0.80 9.71
N VAL A 41 0.65 2.05 9.51
CA VAL A 41 1.33 2.97 8.58
C VAL A 41 2.80 3.14 8.91
N GLU A 42 3.14 3.28 10.20
CA GLU A 42 4.52 3.43 10.67
C GLU A 42 5.42 2.27 10.23
N PHE A 43 4.89 1.04 10.29
CA PHE A 43 5.60 -0.15 9.85
C PHE A 43 5.82 -0.14 8.33
N VAL A 44 4.81 0.26 7.56
CA VAL A 44 4.91 0.36 6.10
C VAL A 44 5.90 1.45 5.68
N VAL A 45 5.89 2.60 6.36
CA VAL A 45 6.86 3.68 6.16
C VAL A 45 8.30 3.18 6.38
N GLN A 46 8.54 2.43 7.47
CA GLN A 46 9.86 1.84 7.72
C GLN A 46 10.30 0.90 6.59
N LEU A 47 9.40 0.04 6.09
CA LEU A 47 9.71 -0.86 4.99
C LEU A 47 10.01 -0.10 3.69
N ILE A 48 9.23 0.93 3.35
CA ILE A 48 9.48 1.77 2.18
C ILE A 48 10.86 2.43 2.29
N ASN A 49 11.21 2.97 3.46
CA ASN A 49 12.51 3.59 3.72
C ASN A 49 13.68 2.58 3.65
N GLN A 50 13.42 1.29 3.86
CA GLN A 50 14.38 0.19 3.65
C GLN A 50 14.48 -0.27 2.18
N GLY A 51 13.75 0.39 1.26
CA GLY A 51 13.74 0.08 -0.16
C GLY A 51 12.73 -0.98 -0.57
N VAL A 52 11.81 -1.37 0.32
CA VAL A 52 10.71 -2.30 -0.01
C VAL A 52 9.71 -1.58 -0.91
N LEU A 53 9.21 -2.31 -1.90
CA LEU A 53 8.32 -1.76 -2.88
C LEU A 53 6.84 -1.88 -2.44
N PHE A 54 6.09 -0.77 -2.43
CA PHE A 54 4.64 -0.76 -2.24
C PHE A 54 3.95 -0.10 -3.43
N ASN A 55 2.86 -0.71 -3.89
CA ASN A 55 2.02 -0.19 -4.96
C ASN A 55 0.54 -0.31 -4.60
N ALA A 56 -0.28 0.61 -5.07
CA ALA A 56 -1.72 0.49 -4.93
C ALA A 56 -2.26 -0.67 -5.79
N PHE A 57 -3.35 -1.28 -5.34
CA PHE A 57 -3.92 -2.47 -5.98
C PHE A 57 -5.44 -2.42 -5.94
N PHE A 58 -6.02 -2.22 -7.11
CA PHE A 58 -7.43 -1.88 -7.29
C PHE A 58 -8.18 -3.07 -7.86
N LYS A 59 -9.35 -3.37 -7.33
CA LYS A 59 -10.25 -4.35 -7.94
C LYS A 59 -10.96 -3.69 -9.12
N VAL A 60 -10.73 -4.19 -10.33
CA VAL A 60 -11.33 -3.66 -11.57
C VAL A 60 -12.45 -4.57 -12.11
N GLY A 61 -12.53 -5.81 -11.62
CA GLY A 61 -13.53 -6.78 -12.04
C GLY A 61 -13.70 -7.93 -11.05
N ALA A 62 -14.51 -8.92 -11.42
CA ALA A 62 -14.69 -10.14 -10.62
C ALA A 62 -13.42 -10.99 -10.68
N GLY A 63 -12.57 -10.89 -9.64
CA GLY A 63 -11.28 -11.59 -9.59
C GLY A 63 -10.17 -10.90 -10.38
N GLU A 64 -10.43 -9.71 -10.92
CA GLU A 64 -9.46 -8.92 -11.66
C GLU A 64 -8.99 -7.74 -10.83
N TYR A 65 -7.68 -7.64 -10.69
CA TYR A 65 -7.03 -6.57 -9.96
C TYR A 65 -5.96 -5.91 -10.83
N GLN A 66 -5.84 -4.60 -10.67
CA GLN A 66 -4.89 -3.77 -11.38
C GLN A 66 -3.91 -3.12 -10.40
N VAL A 67 -2.62 -3.28 -10.70
CA VAL A 67 -1.56 -2.52 -10.03
C VAL A 67 -1.65 -1.06 -10.49
N GLY A 68 -1.74 -0.14 -9.55
CA GLY A 68 -1.69 1.29 -9.83
C GLY A 68 -0.47 1.94 -9.20
N SER A 69 -0.66 3.19 -8.77
CA SER A 69 0.43 4.11 -8.42
C SER A 69 1.36 3.56 -7.35
N ARG A 70 2.62 3.98 -7.46
CA ARG A 70 3.66 3.74 -6.45
C ARG A 70 3.25 4.40 -5.14
N ILE A 71 3.42 3.68 -4.03
CA ILE A 71 3.25 4.22 -2.69
C ILE A 71 4.62 4.63 -2.16
N GLU A 72 4.67 5.85 -1.65
CA GLU A 72 5.86 6.48 -1.11
C GLU A 72 5.63 6.89 0.34
N ALA A 73 6.71 6.92 1.10
CA ALA A 73 6.72 7.46 2.45
C ALA A 73 7.11 8.94 2.37
N HIS A 74 6.32 9.80 3.00
CA HIS A 74 6.65 11.19 3.20
C HIS A 74 6.58 11.50 4.70
N GLU A 75 7.74 11.70 5.32
CA GLU A 75 7.91 11.83 6.77
C GLU A 75 7.34 10.61 7.51
N PHE A 76 6.10 10.71 8.03
CA PHE A 76 5.39 9.67 8.77
C PHE A 76 4.09 9.24 8.08
N ALA A 77 3.83 9.73 6.87
CA ALA A 77 2.61 9.45 6.11
C ALA A 77 2.91 8.67 4.83
N LEU A 78 1.88 8.01 4.29
CA LEU A 78 1.91 7.36 2.99
C LEU A 78 1.27 8.28 1.94
N ARG A 79 1.85 8.34 0.75
CA ARG A 79 1.35 9.09 -0.42
C ARG A 79 1.52 8.27 -1.69
N THR A 80 0.88 8.68 -2.78
CA THR A 80 1.20 8.15 -4.12
C THR A 80 2.05 9.13 -4.93
N ASP A 81 2.73 8.60 -5.95
CA ASP A 81 3.53 9.34 -6.96
C ASP A 81 2.74 10.50 -7.59
N THR A 82 1.50 10.23 -7.98
CA THR A 82 0.55 11.28 -8.31
C THR A 82 0.09 11.87 -6.97
N LEU A 83 0.00 13.19 -6.86
CA LEU A 83 -0.59 13.93 -5.70
C LEU A 83 -1.99 13.45 -5.27
N GLU A 84 -2.50 12.40 -5.91
CA GLU A 84 -3.68 11.65 -5.59
C GLU A 84 -3.57 10.92 -4.25
N SER A 85 -4.75 10.66 -3.70
CA SER A 85 -4.92 9.98 -2.43
C SER A 85 -4.73 8.47 -2.61
N LEU A 86 -4.23 7.80 -1.58
CA LEU A 86 -4.25 6.34 -1.48
C LEU A 86 -5.67 5.78 -1.69
N PRO A 87 -5.83 4.52 -2.12
CA PRO A 87 -7.14 3.90 -2.28
C PRO A 87 -7.97 3.96 -0.98
N THR A 88 -8.96 4.87 -0.94
CA THR A 88 -9.89 5.03 0.17
C THR A 88 -11.10 4.13 -0.02
N ALA A 89 -10.91 2.82 0.06
CA ALA A 89 -12.04 1.91 0.22
C ALA A 89 -12.37 1.84 1.71
N THR A 90 -13.16 2.81 2.19
CA THR A 90 -13.72 2.79 3.55
C THR A 90 -14.54 1.51 3.70
N VAL A 91 -14.20 0.69 4.69
CA VAL A 91 -14.99 -0.51 5.03
C VAL A 91 -16.19 -0.09 5.86
#